data_AF-A0AAW0X9R9-F1
#
_entry.id   AF-A0AAW0X9R9-F1
#
_cell.length_a   1.000
_cell.length_b   1.000
_cell.length_c   1.000
_cell.angle_alpha   90.00
_cell.angle_beta   90.00
_cell.angle_gamma   90.00
#
_symmetry.space_group_name_H-M   'P 1'
#
loop_
_entity.id
_entity.type
_entity.pdbx_description
1 polymer ?
#
loop_
_entity_poly.entity_id
_entity_poly.type
_entity_poly.pdbx_seq_one_letter_code
_entity_poly.pdbx_strand_id
1 'polypeptide(L)'
;MLLKVSAEAKAGLLTWVESCLAANSGRAGLWHVQGGLQGVTYVSDGFMINLGAVMLQLAQPFTQDLKTAKILKVDPTYCAAPRMSNNNGVPGAYTGDLGKQTTLVPHPENSTRSHSKEYSFISACFFLTHRALHLGIQVVQQKLHKLSQELGRMQHEFQDASAQGSPATEMMRSHMESRTTSLLSLKAAIFEPNMVESLLQFLAASAEWLVQMALCPPNQLSPPTALQEVKVPLPEDTDVHIFLQCIPEFLVETLTETISSVRRYSAPLLSSTGGILILPHLMSFIVVFMGSPKRMNNPHLRAHLAECLETLLPESGSSSGGLLAGCREHLFTKHPASPQLVTALIHVFVSIEMTGQSVSFEEKFNYRRPMDSGEWLNLPTTQRAERESSFQHMSLLARFHNMLGAHTIQTLIRLTKEIPQMFTHATLVDRMAAMLNYFLSTLVGPKQRNLKVRDMEKYEFRPAETVSDICTIYTHLYKSAEFCLAVSADGRSYTPQLFSQAHDVLCRIGRGTLAVELQLISDKVLVAGRTHAEEEDIAADAPEEFLDPIMSHLMTDPVILPSSRLTCDRHTIARHLLSDQTDPFNRQPLNMEEVRPNTELKERIMAWLKEQRALRARRAEAQEEMKDSN
;
A
#
# COMPACT_ATOMS: atom_id res chain seq x y z
N MET A 1 -23.55 -18.76 35.91
CA MET A 1 -24.82 -18.94 36.63
C MET A 1 -25.66 -17.68 36.68
N LEU A 2 -25.10 -16.50 37.02
CA LEU A 2 -25.84 -15.21 37.10
C LEU A 2 -26.71 -14.88 35.87
N LEU A 3 -26.21 -15.11 34.66
CA LEU A 3 -26.95 -14.86 33.40
C LEU A 3 -28.25 -15.68 33.24
N LYS A 4 -28.40 -16.78 33.98
CA LYS A 4 -29.55 -17.69 33.91
C LYS A 4 -30.54 -17.49 35.08
N VAL A 5 -30.22 -16.63 36.04
CA VAL A 5 -31.03 -16.46 37.26
C VAL A 5 -32.29 -15.62 37.00
N SER A 6 -32.13 -14.43 36.41
CA SER A 6 -33.25 -13.56 36.05
C SER A 6 -32.83 -12.55 34.97
N ALA A 7 -33.81 -11.92 34.31
CA ALA A 7 -33.54 -10.83 33.36
C ALA A 7 -32.85 -9.64 34.03
N GLU A 8 -33.20 -9.36 35.28
CA GLU A 8 -32.59 -8.29 36.09
C GLU A 8 -31.12 -8.60 36.41
N ALA A 9 -30.80 -9.82 36.86
CA ALA A 9 -29.42 -10.21 37.14
C ALA A 9 -28.54 -10.15 35.88
N LYS A 10 -29.11 -10.51 34.72
CA LYS A 10 -28.45 -10.37 33.42
C LYS A 10 -28.20 -8.92 33.05
N ALA A 11 -29.18 -8.05 33.22
CA ALA A 11 -29.04 -6.61 32.96
C ALA A 11 -28.01 -5.96 33.89
N GLY A 12 -28.02 -6.32 35.19
CA GLY A 12 -27.04 -5.87 36.17
C GLY A 12 -25.62 -6.27 35.80
N LEU A 13 -25.41 -7.52 35.36
CA LEU A 13 -24.09 -7.98 34.90
C LEU A 13 -23.61 -7.19 33.68
N LEU A 14 -24.46 -6.98 32.67
CA LEU A 14 -24.08 -6.25 31.47
C LEU A 14 -23.78 -4.77 31.76
N THR A 15 -24.56 -4.15 32.65
CA THR A 15 -24.31 -2.79 33.14
C THR A 15 -22.99 -2.69 33.88
N TRP A 16 -22.64 -3.71 34.68
CA TRP A 16 -21.35 -3.78 35.36
C TRP A 16 -20.19 -3.93 34.37
N VAL A 17 -20.30 -4.84 33.39
CA VAL A 17 -19.29 -5.03 32.34
C VAL A 17 -19.08 -3.73 31.56
N GLU A 18 -20.17 -3.12 31.08
CA GLU A 18 -20.14 -1.84 30.37
C GLU A 18 -19.47 -0.74 31.20
N SER A 19 -19.88 -0.56 32.45
CA SER A 19 -19.31 0.47 33.33
C SER A 19 -17.83 0.23 33.62
N CYS A 20 -17.44 -1.04 33.77
CA CYS A 20 -16.05 -1.44 33.93
C CYS A 20 -15.21 -1.08 32.71
N LEU A 21 -15.68 -1.41 31.51
CA LEU A 21 -14.99 -1.09 30.25
C LEU A 21 -14.89 0.42 30.03
N ALA A 22 -15.99 1.16 30.26
CA ALA A 22 -16.02 2.61 30.10
C ALA A 22 -15.05 3.33 31.07
N ALA A 23 -14.97 2.88 32.32
CA ALA A 23 -14.02 3.40 33.32
C ALA A 23 -12.55 3.14 32.95
N ASN A 24 -12.29 2.15 32.11
CA ASN A 24 -10.96 1.74 31.68
C ASN A 24 -10.65 2.09 30.21
N SER A 25 -11.46 2.96 29.60
CA SER A 25 -11.32 3.38 28.20
C SER A 25 -9.96 3.99 27.88
N GLY A 26 -9.33 4.69 28.82
CA GLY A 26 -8.01 5.29 28.67
C GLY A 26 -6.85 4.29 28.62
N ARG A 27 -7.09 2.98 28.85
CA ARG A 27 -6.03 1.95 28.76
C ARG A 27 -5.45 1.79 27.35
N ALA A 28 -6.26 2.02 26.32
CA ALA A 28 -5.83 1.98 24.92
C ALA A 28 -5.13 3.27 24.48
N GLY A 29 -5.08 4.30 25.33
CA GLY A 29 -4.36 5.53 25.02
C GLY A 29 -2.85 5.32 24.96
N LEU A 30 -2.21 5.94 23.97
CA LEU A 30 -0.75 5.93 23.76
C LEU A 30 0.04 6.15 25.05
N TRP A 31 -0.40 7.08 25.90
CA TRP A 31 0.24 7.40 27.16
C TRP A 31 0.26 6.23 28.15
N HIS A 32 -0.83 5.47 28.30
CA HIS A 32 -0.86 4.32 29.21
C HIS A 32 0.04 3.18 28.71
N VAL A 33 0.08 2.96 27.40
CA VAL A 33 0.96 1.95 26.75
C VAL A 33 2.44 2.38 26.83
N GLN A 34 2.71 3.69 26.78
CA GLN A 34 4.07 4.24 26.80
C GLN A 34 4.61 4.51 28.22
N GLY A 35 3.77 4.48 29.26
CA GLY A 35 4.16 4.63 30.67
C GLY A 35 3.94 6.03 31.26
N GLY A 36 3.03 6.83 30.70
CA GLY A 36 2.80 8.23 31.05
C GLY A 36 1.45 8.54 31.70
N LEU A 37 1.50 8.83 33.01
CA LEU A 37 0.78 9.85 33.81
C LEU A 37 0.68 9.33 35.25
N GLN A 38 1.42 9.95 36.16
CA GLN A 38 1.24 9.74 37.59
C GLN A 38 -0.16 10.26 37.97
N GLY A 39 -1.06 9.36 38.39
CA GLY A 39 -2.33 9.74 39.01
C GLY A 39 -3.59 9.03 38.50
N VAL A 40 -3.57 8.31 37.38
CA VAL A 40 -4.73 7.52 36.90
C VAL A 40 -4.42 6.03 37.01
N THR A 41 -5.09 5.35 37.95
CA THR A 41 -4.96 3.91 38.15
C THR A 41 -6.08 3.18 37.40
N TYR A 42 -5.71 2.45 36.36
CA TYR A 42 -6.59 1.48 35.70
C TYR A 42 -6.46 0.11 36.36
N VAL A 43 -7.40 -0.79 36.06
CA VAL A 43 -7.32 -2.19 36.51
C VAL A 43 -6.07 -2.89 35.97
N SER A 44 -5.67 -4.02 36.56
CA SER A 44 -4.49 -4.77 36.12
C SER A 44 -4.69 -5.43 34.73
N ASP A 45 -3.59 -5.71 34.04
CA ASP A 45 -3.62 -6.45 32.76
C ASP A 45 -4.25 -7.83 32.92
N GLY A 46 -3.94 -8.54 34.02
CA GLY A 46 -4.53 -9.85 34.32
C GLY A 46 -6.04 -9.81 34.53
N PHE A 47 -6.57 -8.74 35.14
CA PHE A 47 -8.02 -8.55 35.27
C PHE A 47 -8.68 -8.44 33.90
N MET A 48 -8.13 -7.62 32.99
CA MET A 48 -8.71 -7.40 31.67
C MET A 48 -8.58 -8.62 30.76
N ILE A 49 -7.47 -9.36 30.83
CA ILE A 49 -7.31 -10.63 30.11
C ILE A 49 -8.39 -11.62 30.55
N ASN A 50 -8.60 -11.77 31.86
CA ASN A 50 -9.63 -12.66 32.40
C ASN A 50 -11.05 -12.22 32.02
N LEU A 51 -11.33 -10.90 32.06
CA LEU A 51 -12.61 -10.37 31.60
C LEU A 51 -12.82 -10.69 30.11
N GLY A 52 -11.80 -10.49 29.27
CA GLY A 52 -11.82 -10.87 27.85
C GLY A 52 -12.09 -12.36 27.65
N ALA A 53 -11.42 -13.23 28.43
CA ALA A 53 -11.64 -14.67 28.37
C ALA A 53 -13.07 -15.08 28.74
N VAL A 54 -13.65 -14.48 29.79
CA VAL A 54 -15.06 -14.70 30.15
C VAL A 54 -15.99 -14.23 29.03
N MET A 55 -15.74 -13.05 28.46
CA MET A 55 -16.54 -12.49 27.37
C MET A 55 -16.45 -13.34 26.09
N LEU A 56 -15.30 -13.95 25.79
CA LEU A 56 -15.13 -14.92 24.70
C LEU A 56 -15.99 -16.16 24.93
N GLN A 57 -16.00 -16.72 26.15
CA GLN A 57 -16.85 -17.87 26.48
C GLN A 57 -18.34 -17.55 26.36
N LEU A 58 -18.75 -16.32 26.72
CA LEU A 58 -20.14 -15.87 26.55
C LEU A 58 -20.52 -15.69 25.07
N ALA A 59 -19.55 -15.35 24.21
CA ALA A 59 -19.76 -15.18 22.78
C ALA A 59 -19.79 -16.51 22.00
N GLN A 60 -19.12 -17.55 22.52
CA GLN A 60 -18.97 -18.87 21.88
C GLN A 60 -20.27 -19.45 21.27
N PRO A 61 -21.46 -19.39 21.93
CA PRO A 61 -22.69 -19.99 21.40
C PRO A 61 -23.18 -19.42 20.06
N PHE A 62 -22.73 -18.23 19.67
CA PHE A 62 -23.06 -17.59 18.40
C PHE A 62 -21.85 -17.38 17.47
N THR A 63 -20.65 -17.77 17.88
CA THR A 63 -19.41 -17.66 17.08
C THR A 63 -18.75 -19.00 16.72
N GLN A 64 -19.01 -20.08 17.46
CA GLN A 64 -18.32 -21.37 17.25
C GLN A 64 -18.64 -22.03 15.90
N ASP A 65 -19.87 -21.88 15.40
CA ASP A 65 -20.35 -22.53 14.17
C ASP A 65 -21.02 -21.48 13.28
N LEU A 66 -20.21 -20.95 12.36
CA LEU A 66 -20.62 -19.91 11.43
C LEU A 66 -21.72 -20.39 10.48
N LYS A 67 -21.84 -21.71 10.22
CA LYS A 67 -22.90 -22.26 9.35
C LYS A 67 -24.31 -22.01 9.91
N THR A 68 -24.43 -21.82 11.23
CA THR A 68 -25.72 -21.51 11.87
C THR A 68 -26.20 -20.08 11.62
N ALA A 69 -25.36 -19.21 11.03
CA ALA A 69 -25.63 -17.80 10.79
C ALA A 69 -26.07 -17.01 12.05
N LYS A 70 -25.86 -17.55 13.26
CA LYS A 70 -26.26 -16.89 14.51
C LYS A 70 -25.56 -15.55 14.73
N ILE A 71 -24.36 -15.39 14.16
CA ILE A 71 -23.61 -14.14 14.19
C ILE A 71 -24.38 -12.99 13.53
N LEU A 72 -25.26 -13.27 12.55
CA LEU A 72 -26.09 -12.26 11.90
C LEU A 72 -27.18 -11.68 12.81
N LYS A 73 -27.41 -12.26 13.99
CA LYS A 73 -28.29 -11.67 15.03
C LYS A 73 -27.65 -10.47 15.74
N VAL A 74 -26.35 -10.21 15.50
CA VAL A 74 -25.70 -8.98 15.96
C VAL A 74 -26.23 -7.82 15.13
N ASP A 75 -26.83 -6.84 15.82
CA ASP A 75 -27.36 -5.65 15.18
C ASP A 75 -26.24 -4.61 14.98
N PRO A 76 -25.95 -4.18 13.74
CA PRO A 76 -24.89 -3.23 13.44
C PRO A 76 -25.13 -1.83 14.00
N THR A 77 -26.36 -1.48 14.33
CA THR A 77 -26.73 -0.15 14.85
C THR A 77 -26.52 0.00 16.36
N TYR A 78 -26.08 -1.06 17.05
CA TYR A 78 -25.91 -1.08 18.50
C TYR A 78 -25.12 0.10 19.06
N CYS A 79 -23.96 0.43 18.48
CA CYS A 79 -23.10 1.52 18.97
C CYS A 79 -23.69 2.92 18.73
N ALA A 80 -24.68 3.06 17.83
CA ALA A 80 -25.40 4.31 17.63
C ALA A 80 -26.49 4.56 18.68
N ALA A 81 -26.89 3.52 19.42
CA ALA A 81 -27.99 3.62 20.36
C ALA A 81 -27.63 4.40 21.64
N PRO A 82 -28.53 5.25 22.14
CA PRO A 82 -28.33 5.90 23.43
C PRO A 82 -28.32 4.86 24.55
N ARG A 83 -27.32 4.99 25.43
CA ARG A 83 -27.11 4.13 26.60
C ARG A 83 -28.37 4.07 27.48
N MET A 84 -28.68 2.88 27.98
CA MET A 84 -29.75 2.70 28.97
C MET A 84 -29.31 3.24 30.34
N SER A 85 -29.98 4.29 30.85
CA SER A 85 -29.76 4.88 32.17
C SER A 85 -31.09 5.25 32.81
N ASN A 86 -31.42 4.65 33.97
CA ASN A 86 -32.62 4.96 34.76
C ASN A 86 -33.93 5.05 33.93
N ASN A 87 -34.18 4.06 33.05
CA ASN A 87 -35.31 3.98 32.10
C ASN A 87 -35.32 4.98 30.93
N ASN A 88 -34.28 5.82 30.79
CA ASN A 88 -34.05 6.63 29.60
C ASN A 88 -32.99 5.96 28.73
N GLY A 89 -33.25 5.78 27.43
CA GLY A 89 -32.36 5.10 26.49
C GLY A 89 -33.00 3.85 25.86
N VAL A 90 -32.22 3.09 25.10
CA VAL A 90 -32.74 1.91 24.38
C VAL A 90 -32.61 0.64 25.23
N PRO A 91 -33.69 -0.14 25.42
CA PRO A 91 -33.62 -1.43 26.11
C PRO A 91 -32.54 -2.36 25.52
N GLY A 92 -31.66 -2.87 26.37
CA GLY A 92 -30.55 -3.74 25.95
C GLY A 92 -29.33 -3.01 25.38
N ALA A 93 -29.34 -1.68 25.27
CA ALA A 93 -28.20 -0.88 24.83
C ALA A 93 -27.25 -0.55 26.00
N TYR A 94 -26.22 -1.37 26.17
CA TYR A 94 -25.11 -1.15 27.10
C TYR A 94 -23.92 -0.60 26.30
N THR A 95 -24.03 0.66 25.88
CA THR A 95 -23.12 1.26 24.90
C THR A 95 -21.95 2.02 25.51
N GLY A 96 -21.99 2.41 26.79
CA GLY A 96 -20.86 3.01 27.49
C GLY A 96 -20.18 4.14 26.70
N ASP A 97 -18.93 3.90 26.31
CA ASP A 97 -18.11 4.79 25.47
C ASP A 97 -18.04 4.38 23.98
N LEU A 98 -18.76 3.33 23.57
CA LEU A 98 -18.78 2.81 22.20
C LEU A 98 -19.33 3.83 21.20
N GLY A 99 -20.34 4.62 21.58
CA GLY A 99 -20.91 5.65 20.71
C GLY A 99 -19.95 6.81 20.40
N LYS A 100 -18.87 6.95 21.18
CA LYS A 100 -17.83 7.98 21.00
C LYS A 100 -16.70 7.54 20.07
N GLN A 101 -16.65 6.26 19.70
CA GLN A 101 -15.59 5.72 18.84
C GLN A 101 -15.79 6.19 17.39
N THR A 102 -14.69 6.33 16.65
CA THR A 102 -14.72 6.54 15.20
C THR A 102 -15.31 5.32 14.52
N THR A 103 -16.05 5.53 13.44
CA THR A 103 -16.76 4.47 12.69
C THR A 103 -16.15 4.26 11.32
N LEU A 104 -16.30 3.06 10.76
CA LEU A 104 -15.68 2.68 9.47
C LEU A 104 -16.00 3.65 8.34
N VAL A 105 -17.23 4.17 8.33
CA VAL A 105 -17.67 5.23 7.43
C VAL A 105 -18.09 6.43 8.27
N PRO A 106 -17.64 7.66 7.95
CA PRO A 106 -18.04 8.84 8.68
C PRO A 106 -19.54 9.10 8.50
N HIS A 107 -20.19 9.58 9.56
CA HIS A 107 -21.56 10.04 9.52
C HIS A 107 -21.58 11.58 9.37
N PRO A 108 -22.49 12.16 8.57
CA PRO A 108 -22.63 13.61 8.49
C PRO A 108 -22.91 14.21 9.87
N GLU A 109 -22.25 15.33 10.21
CA GLU A 109 -22.28 15.92 11.56
C GLU A 109 -23.69 16.35 12.04
N ASN A 110 -24.65 16.49 11.11
CA ASN A 110 -26.00 16.99 11.37
C ASN A 110 -27.11 15.93 11.26
N SER A 111 -26.79 14.65 11.05
CA SER A 111 -27.80 13.58 10.99
C SER A 111 -27.82 12.74 12.26
N THR A 112 -29.02 12.30 12.65
CA THR A 112 -29.18 11.33 13.75
C THR A 112 -28.90 9.93 13.22
N ARG A 113 -28.02 9.19 13.91
CA ARG A 113 -27.72 7.80 13.55
C ARG A 113 -28.96 6.93 13.82
N SER A 114 -29.41 6.22 12.79
CA SER A 114 -30.50 5.26 12.93
C SER A 114 -30.11 4.13 13.90
N HIS A 115 -31.04 3.73 14.75
CA HIS A 115 -30.84 2.65 15.72
C HIS A 115 -32.12 1.85 15.95
N SER A 116 -31.97 0.58 16.32
CA SER A 116 -33.09 -0.29 16.70
C SER A 116 -33.78 0.17 17.99
N LYS A 117 -35.03 -0.29 18.18
CA LYS A 117 -35.85 0.03 19.37
C LYS A 117 -35.47 -0.77 20.61
N GLU A 118 -34.83 -1.92 20.43
CA GLU A 118 -34.32 -2.78 21.49
C GLU A 118 -33.16 -3.63 20.94
N TYR A 119 -32.29 -4.11 21.82
CA TYR A 119 -31.16 -4.96 21.44
C TYR A 119 -31.16 -6.29 22.16
N SER A 120 -30.70 -7.31 21.44
CA SER A 120 -30.52 -8.64 21.98
C SER A 120 -29.27 -8.74 22.84
N PHE A 121 -29.21 -9.76 23.69
CA PHE A 121 -27.99 -10.13 24.39
C PHE A 121 -26.82 -10.43 23.45
N ILE A 122 -27.09 -11.00 22.27
CA ILE A 122 -26.04 -11.35 21.30
C ILE A 122 -25.34 -10.07 20.85
N SER A 123 -26.10 -9.03 20.53
CA SER A 123 -25.56 -7.73 20.10
C SER A 123 -24.73 -7.10 21.23
N ALA A 124 -25.28 -7.02 22.45
CA ALA A 124 -24.54 -6.50 23.60
C ALA A 124 -23.26 -7.30 23.90
N CYS A 125 -23.35 -8.63 23.91
CA CYS A 125 -22.21 -9.51 24.17
C CYS A 125 -21.13 -9.32 23.11
N PHE A 126 -21.48 -9.26 21.82
CA PHE A 126 -20.51 -9.09 20.74
C PHE A 126 -19.68 -7.82 20.87
N PHE A 127 -20.31 -6.65 21.04
CA PHE A 127 -19.60 -5.38 21.15
C PHE A 127 -18.83 -5.23 22.47
N LEU A 128 -19.37 -5.73 23.57
CA LEU A 128 -18.66 -5.73 24.86
C LEU A 128 -17.47 -6.69 24.84
N THR A 129 -17.56 -7.84 24.15
CA THR A 129 -16.41 -8.75 23.94
C THR A 129 -15.32 -8.05 23.17
N HIS A 130 -15.62 -7.44 22.01
CA HIS A 130 -14.64 -6.64 21.25
C HIS A 130 -13.99 -5.56 22.11
N ARG A 131 -14.79 -4.81 22.88
CA ARG A 131 -14.25 -3.76 23.75
C ARG A 131 -13.36 -4.30 24.87
N ALA A 132 -13.69 -5.45 25.45
CA ALA A 132 -12.84 -6.13 26.44
C ALA A 132 -11.51 -6.61 25.83
N LEU A 133 -11.55 -7.14 24.60
CA LEU A 133 -10.35 -7.56 23.86
C LEU A 133 -9.44 -6.38 23.52
N HIS A 134 -10.02 -5.27 23.05
CA HIS A 134 -9.29 -4.04 22.73
C HIS A 134 -8.60 -3.43 23.96
N LEU A 135 -9.31 -3.31 25.09
CA LEU A 135 -8.75 -2.73 26.32
C LEU A 135 -7.87 -3.71 27.13
N GLY A 136 -7.92 -5.00 26.79
CA GLY A 136 -7.23 -6.10 27.47
C GLY A 136 -6.11 -6.69 26.62
N ILE A 137 -6.47 -7.61 25.73
CA ILE A 137 -5.52 -8.40 24.92
C ILE A 137 -4.66 -7.48 24.04
N GLN A 138 -5.28 -6.54 23.31
CA GLN A 138 -4.54 -5.66 22.39
C GLN A 138 -3.55 -4.76 23.13
N VAL A 139 -3.95 -4.14 24.25
CA VAL A 139 -3.04 -3.36 25.12
C VAL A 139 -1.84 -4.20 25.59
N VAL A 140 -2.07 -5.46 25.96
CA VAL A 140 -0.99 -6.35 26.40
C VAL A 140 -0.09 -6.78 25.24
N GLN A 141 -0.63 -6.99 24.04
CA GLN A 141 0.15 -7.24 22.82
C GLN A 141 1.06 -6.04 22.47
N GLN A 142 0.55 -4.81 22.58
CA GLN A 142 1.34 -3.61 22.36
C GLN A 142 2.47 -3.46 23.40
N LYS A 143 2.18 -3.71 24.68
CA LYS A 143 3.20 -3.77 25.75
C LYS A 143 4.25 -4.84 25.47
N LEU A 144 3.83 -6.04 25.06
CA LEU A 144 4.73 -7.14 24.70
C LEU A 144 5.63 -6.74 23.53
N HIS A 145 5.08 -6.09 22.50
CA HIS A 145 5.84 -5.63 21.35
C HIS A 145 6.91 -4.60 21.74
N LYS A 146 6.53 -3.60 22.54
CA LYS A 146 7.45 -2.59 23.06
C LYS A 146 8.57 -3.23 23.89
N LEU A 147 8.23 -4.10 24.85
CA LEU A 147 9.22 -4.82 25.66
C LEU A 147 10.17 -5.66 24.80
N SER A 148 9.67 -6.29 23.73
CA SER A 148 10.49 -7.05 22.79
C SER A 148 11.49 -6.14 22.05
N GLN A 149 11.09 -4.93 21.65
CA GLN A 149 11.99 -3.97 21.01
C GLN A 149 13.03 -3.43 21.99
N GLU A 150 12.62 -3.08 23.21
CA GLU A 150 13.51 -2.61 24.27
C GLU A 150 14.56 -3.67 24.63
N LEU A 151 14.16 -4.93 24.77
CA LEU A 151 15.09 -6.05 25.01
C LEU A 151 16.11 -6.21 23.88
N GLY A 152 15.70 -6.06 22.62
CA GLY A 152 16.63 -6.09 21.49
C GLY A 152 17.69 -4.99 21.55
N ARG A 153 17.29 -3.77 21.96
CA ARG A 153 18.23 -2.65 22.18
C ARG A 153 19.17 -2.91 23.35
N MET A 154 18.62 -3.33 24.50
CA MET A 154 19.41 -3.65 25.69
C MET A 154 20.41 -4.79 25.42
N GLN A 155 20.05 -5.78 24.61
CA GLN A 155 20.95 -6.86 24.20
C GLN A 155 22.16 -6.33 23.42
N HIS A 156 21.94 -5.40 22.48
CA HIS A 156 23.04 -4.79 21.73
C HIS A 156 23.95 -3.95 22.64
N GLU A 157 23.36 -3.09 23.47
CA GLU A 157 24.11 -2.27 24.44
C GLU A 157 24.91 -3.13 25.42
N PHE A 158 24.34 -4.26 25.87
CA PHE A 158 25.03 -5.20 26.73
C PHE A 158 26.22 -5.87 26.03
N GLN A 159 26.07 -6.26 24.77
CA GLN A 159 27.17 -6.84 23.98
C GLN A 159 28.33 -5.85 23.83
N ASP A 160 28.03 -4.59 23.51
CA ASP A 160 29.04 -3.52 23.38
C ASP A 160 29.73 -3.23 24.73
N ALA A 161 28.95 -3.09 25.80
CA ALA A 161 29.48 -2.83 27.14
C ALA A 161 30.31 -4.01 27.68
N SER A 162 29.92 -5.25 27.35
CA SER A 162 30.66 -6.45 27.69
C SER A 162 31.97 -6.54 26.90
N ALA A 163 31.98 -6.18 25.62
CA ALA A 163 33.20 -6.13 24.80
C ALA A 163 34.19 -5.06 25.32
N GLN A 164 33.69 -3.98 25.92
CA GLN A 164 34.48 -2.90 26.51
C GLN A 164 34.89 -3.14 27.97
N GLY A 165 34.47 -4.25 28.60
CA GLY A 165 34.81 -4.57 29.99
C GLY A 165 34.18 -3.65 31.03
N SER A 166 32.98 -3.11 30.75
CA SER A 166 32.31 -2.15 31.64
C SER A 166 31.82 -2.79 32.96
N PRO A 167 32.01 -2.13 34.12
CA PRO A 167 31.49 -2.60 35.41
C PRO A 167 29.95 -2.50 35.52
N ALA A 168 29.28 -1.80 34.59
CA ALA A 168 27.81 -1.69 34.56
C ALA A 168 27.12 -2.96 34.04
N THR A 169 27.87 -3.93 33.50
CA THR A 169 27.35 -5.16 32.87
C THR A 169 26.47 -6.00 33.80
N GLU A 170 26.79 -6.08 35.10
CA GLU A 170 25.97 -6.82 36.07
C GLU A 170 24.59 -6.18 36.28
N MET A 171 24.55 -4.85 36.42
CA MET A 171 23.28 -4.11 36.56
C MET A 171 22.44 -4.21 35.29
N MET A 172 23.08 -4.13 34.11
CA MET A 172 22.41 -4.31 32.83
C MET A 172 21.82 -5.72 32.71
N ARG A 173 22.56 -6.76 33.12
CA ARG A 173 22.07 -8.14 33.13
C ARG A 173 20.83 -8.30 34.01
N SER A 174 20.89 -7.83 35.27
CA SER A 174 19.74 -7.90 36.18
C SER A 174 18.52 -7.17 35.62
N HIS A 175 18.71 -6.01 34.99
CA HIS A 175 17.61 -5.27 34.34
C HIS A 175 17.03 -6.06 33.16
N MET A 176 17.88 -6.64 32.31
CA MET A 176 17.46 -7.50 31.20
C MET A 176 16.69 -8.73 31.66
N GLU A 177 17.12 -9.40 32.74
CA GLU A 177 16.44 -10.55 33.32
C GLU A 177 15.02 -10.19 33.79
N SER A 178 14.88 -9.09 34.53
CA SER A 178 13.57 -8.60 34.99
C SER A 178 12.61 -8.31 33.83
N ARG A 179 13.13 -7.67 32.77
CA ARG A 179 12.37 -7.38 31.55
C ARG A 179 12.02 -8.64 30.76
N THR A 180 12.92 -9.62 30.70
CA THR A 180 12.71 -10.92 30.05
C THR A 180 11.63 -11.72 30.77
N THR A 181 11.67 -11.78 32.10
CA THR A 181 10.61 -12.42 32.91
C THR A 181 9.25 -11.79 32.66
N SER A 182 9.19 -10.45 32.58
CA SER A 182 7.95 -9.72 32.25
C SER A 182 7.44 -10.09 30.84
N LEU A 183 8.33 -10.10 29.85
CA LEU A 183 8.01 -10.49 28.47
C LEU A 183 7.43 -11.92 28.40
N LEU A 184 8.11 -12.89 29.01
CA LEU A 184 7.69 -14.29 29.01
C LEU A 184 6.37 -14.49 29.74
N SER A 185 6.15 -13.78 30.84
CA SER A 185 4.89 -13.84 31.60
C SER A 185 3.71 -13.32 30.79
N LEU A 186 3.86 -12.17 30.13
CA LEU A 186 2.83 -11.62 29.25
C LEU A 186 2.56 -12.54 28.05
N LYS A 187 3.62 -13.07 27.43
CA LYS A 187 3.51 -14.00 26.31
C LYS A 187 2.74 -15.27 26.71
N ALA A 188 3.06 -15.86 27.86
CA ALA A 188 2.37 -17.04 28.36
C ALA A 188 0.89 -16.78 28.65
N ALA A 189 0.56 -15.60 29.22
CA ALA A 189 -0.80 -15.24 29.55
C ALA A 189 -1.70 -15.03 28.33
N ILE A 190 -1.20 -14.35 27.28
CA ILE A 190 -2.04 -13.99 26.12
C ILE A 190 -2.06 -15.03 24.99
N PHE A 191 -1.09 -15.94 24.95
CA PHE A 191 -0.97 -16.99 23.94
C PHE A 191 -1.26 -18.39 24.49
N GLU A 192 -2.06 -18.48 25.56
CA GLU A 192 -2.58 -19.77 26.02
C GLU A 192 -3.45 -20.40 24.90
N PRO A 193 -3.21 -21.67 24.52
CA PRO A 193 -3.82 -22.26 23.32
C PRO A 193 -5.35 -22.21 23.27
N ASN A 194 -6.05 -22.53 24.37
CA ASN A 194 -7.53 -22.57 24.37
C ASN A 194 -8.13 -21.17 24.28
N MET A 195 -7.52 -20.20 24.94
CA MET A 195 -7.91 -18.79 24.85
C MET A 195 -7.68 -18.26 23.44
N VAL A 196 -6.53 -18.55 22.82
CA VAL A 196 -6.25 -18.16 21.43
C VAL A 196 -7.22 -18.83 20.46
N GLU A 197 -7.57 -20.10 20.66
CA GLU A 197 -8.56 -20.77 19.82
C GLU A 197 -9.93 -20.08 19.90
N SER A 198 -10.41 -19.78 21.11
CA SER A 198 -11.67 -19.06 21.32
C SER A 198 -11.63 -17.65 20.72
N LEU A 199 -10.48 -16.98 20.83
CA LEU A 199 -10.23 -15.66 20.25
C LEU A 199 -10.26 -15.72 18.72
N LEU A 200 -9.56 -16.66 18.09
CA LEU A 200 -9.54 -16.82 16.63
C LEU A 200 -10.93 -17.19 16.08
N GLN A 201 -11.70 -18.03 16.78
CA GLN A 201 -13.10 -18.32 16.41
C GLN A 201 -13.98 -17.06 16.48
N PHE A 202 -13.84 -16.25 17.53
CA PHE A 202 -14.55 -14.99 17.67
C PHE A 202 -14.16 -13.98 16.58
N LEU A 203 -12.88 -13.89 16.24
CA LEU A 203 -12.38 -13.02 15.17
C LEU A 203 -12.83 -13.49 13.79
N ALA A 204 -12.88 -14.80 13.53
CA ALA A 204 -13.45 -15.35 12.30
C ALA A 204 -14.93 -14.98 12.15
N ALA A 205 -15.72 -15.12 13.21
CA ALA A 205 -17.11 -14.67 13.24
C ALA A 205 -17.26 -13.17 12.99
N SER A 206 -16.34 -12.38 13.56
CA SER A 206 -16.32 -10.92 13.38
C SER A 206 -15.98 -10.52 11.94
N ALA A 207 -14.98 -11.17 11.33
CA ALA A 207 -14.62 -10.97 9.92
C ALA A 207 -15.81 -11.29 9.00
N GLU A 208 -16.46 -12.44 9.22
CA GLU A 208 -17.64 -12.84 8.47
C GLU A 208 -18.78 -11.83 8.64
N TRP A 209 -19.08 -11.43 9.88
CA TRP A 209 -20.13 -10.43 10.15
C TRP A 209 -19.87 -9.09 9.45
N LEU A 210 -18.63 -8.59 9.50
CA LEU A 210 -18.24 -7.36 8.80
C LEU A 210 -18.43 -7.47 7.28
N VAL A 211 -18.03 -8.61 6.69
CA VAL A 211 -18.25 -8.88 5.25
C VAL A 211 -19.74 -8.86 4.93
N GLN A 212 -20.58 -9.51 5.73
CA GLN A 212 -22.02 -9.55 5.51
C GLN A 212 -22.66 -8.15 5.63
N MET A 213 -22.18 -7.29 6.53
CA MET A 213 -22.63 -5.90 6.60
C MET A 213 -22.22 -5.09 5.36
N ALA A 214 -21.03 -5.34 4.81
CA ALA A 214 -20.54 -4.67 3.62
C ALA A 214 -21.21 -5.14 2.32
N LEU A 215 -21.69 -6.39 2.27
CA LEU A 215 -22.45 -6.94 1.15
C LEU A 215 -23.94 -6.56 1.18
N CYS A 216 -24.42 -5.96 2.28
CA CYS A 216 -25.82 -5.60 2.44
C CYS A 216 -26.23 -4.55 1.39
N PRO A 217 -27.26 -4.80 0.55
CA PRO A 217 -27.72 -3.85 -0.45
C PRO A 217 -28.17 -2.52 0.20
N PRO A 218 -27.87 -1.36 -0.41
CA PRO A 218 -28.17 -0.04 0.18
C PRO A 218 -29.65 0.21 0.48
N ASN A 219 -30.55 -0.44 -0.25
CA ASN A 219 -32.00 -0.32 -0.08
C ASN A 219 -32.57 -1.23 1.02
N GLN A 220 -31.74 -2.08 1.65
CA GLN A 220 -32.19 -2.98 2.70
C GLN A 220 -32.38 -2.19 4.01
N LEU A 221 -33.54 -2.32 4.65
CA LEU A 221 -33.84 -1.59 5.89
C LEU A 221 -33.43 -2.35 7.15
N SER A 222 -33.23 -3.67 7.05
CA SER A 222 -32.92 -4.56 8.17
C SER A 222 -31.59 -5.28 7.96
N PRO A 223 -30.89 -5.72 9.03
CA PRO A 223 -29.69 -6.54 8.90
C PRO A 223 -29.95 -7.84 8.12
N PRO A 224 -28.93 -8.39 7.41
CA PRO A 224 -29.06 -9.66 6.71
C PRO A 224 -29.38 -10.81 7.68
N THR A 225 -30.25 -11.72 7.26
CA THR A 225 -30.66 -12.88 8.07
C THR A 225 -30.05 -14.20 7.61
N ALA A 226 -29.39 -14.21 6.44
CA ALA A 226 -28.73 -15.36 5.86
C ALA A 226 -27.35 -14.95 5.33
N LEU A 227 -26.40 -15.89 5.38
CA LEU A 227 -25.05 -15.67 4.87
C LEU A 227 -25.08 -15.60 3.34
N GLN A 228 -24.42 -14.58 2.81
CA GLN A 228 -24.23 -14.40 1.37
C GLN A 228 -22.79 -14.76 1.01
N GLU A 229 -22.62 -15.51 -0.08
CA GLU A 229 -21.28 -15.76 -0.62
C GLU A 229 -20.72 -14.49 -1.26
N VAL A 230 -19.42 -14.25 -1.06
CA VAL A 230 -18.70 -13.16 -1.73
C VAL A 230 -18.61 -13.47 -3.22
N LYS A 231 -19.34 -12.73 -4.04
CA LYS A 231 -19.29 -12.82 -5.51
C LYS A 231 -18.38 -11.75 -6.08
N VAL A 232 -17.61 -12.11 -7.11
CA VAL A 232 -16.74 -11.21 -7.88
C VAL A 232 -17.38 -11.01 -9.27
N PRO A 233 -17.46 -9.78 -9.82
CA PRO A 233 -17.00 -8.52 -9.21
C PRO A 233 -17.81 -8.17 -7.96
N LEU A 234 -17.16 -7.53 -6.99
CA LEU A 234 -17.85 -7.03 -5.80
C LEU A 234 -18.89 -5.98 -6.23
N PRO A 235 -20.02 -5.85 -5.52
CA PRO A 235 -21.02 -4.82 -5.83
C PRO A 235 -20.36 -3.45 -5.96
N GLU A 236 -20.73 -2.69 -7.00
CA GLU A 236 -20.16 -1.37 -7.24
C GLU A 236 -20.36 -0.47 -6.01
N ASP A 237 -19.32 0.31 -5.72
CA ASP A 237 -19.19 1.14 -4.52
C ASP A 237 -20.17 2.34 -4.50
N THR A 238 -21.21 2.35 -5.33
CA THR A 238 -22.02 3.56 -5.57
C THR A 238 -22.85 3.96 -4.35
N ASP A 239 -23.35 3.01 -3.55
CA ASP A 239 -24.04 3.27 -2.28
C ASP A 239 -23.72 2.20 -1.23
N VAL A 240 -22.88 2.56 -0.25
CA VAL A 240 -22.55 1.68 0.88
C VAL A 240 -23.62 1.81 1.95
N HIS A 241 -24.07 0.68 2.50
CA HIS A 241 -25.13 0.66 3.49
C HIS A 241 -24.79 1.48 4.74
N ILE A 242 -25.80 2.14 5.31
CA ILE A 242 -25.71 2.92 6.57
C ILE A 242 -25.16 2.13 7.77
N PHE A 243 -25.13 0.78 7.72
CA PHE A 243 -24.65 -0.04 8.82
C PHE A 243 -23.17 0.19 9.10
N LEU A 244 -22.34 0.42 8.07
CA LEU A 244 -20.91 0.67 8.26
C LEU A 244 -20.65 2.03 8.96
N GLN A 245 -21.62 2.95 8.94
CA GLN A 245 -21.55 4.21 9.70
C GLN A 245 -21.82 4.03 11.21
N CYS A 246 -22.27 2.85 11.62
CA CYS A 246 -22.54 2.52 13.02
C CYS A 246 -21.45 1.63 13.64
N ILE A 247 -20.56 1.06 12.83
CA ILE A 247 -19.55 0.08 13.25
C ILE A 247 -18.26 0.81 13.62
N PRO A 248 -17.76 0.66 14.87
CA PRO A 248 -16.53 1.30 15.28
C PRO A 248 -15.28 0.74 14.57
N GLU A 249 -14.32 1.62 14.29
CA GLU A 249 -13.03 1.30 13.68
C GLU A 249 -12.19 0.32 14.52
N PHE A 250 -12.25 0.43 15.85
CA PHE A 250 -11.44 -0.40 16.75
C PHE A 250 -11.72 -1.90 16.60
N LEU A 251 -12.89 -2.31 16.08
CA LEU A 251 -13.17 -3.73 15.80
C LEU A 251 -12.20 -4.28 14.75
N VAL A 252 -11.87 -3.47 13.74
CA VAL A 252 -10.91 -3.82 12.70
C VAL A 252 -9.49 -3.82 13.26
N GLU A 253 -9.13 -2.83 14.08
CA GLU A 253 -7.83 -2.78 14.77
C GLU A 253 -7.60 -4.02 15.64
N THR A 254 -8.58 -4.37 16.48
CA THR A 254 -8.49 -5.56 17.33
C THR A 254 -8.33 -6.83 16.51
N LEU A 255 -9.04 -6.95 15.39
CA LEU A 255 -8.94 -8.10 14.49
C LEU A 255 -7.55 -8.19 13.84
N THR A 256 -7.06 -7.12 13.24
CA THR A 256 -5.78 -7.12 12.51
C THR A 256 -4.59 -7.23 13.45
N GLU A 257 -4.53 -6.44 14.52
CA GLU A 257 -3.43 -6.45 15.49
C GLU A 257 -3.32 -7.81 16.20
N THR A 258 -4.46 -8.42 16.56
CA THR A 258 -4.46 -9.72 17.23
C THR A 258 -3.94 -10.81 16.31
N ILE A 259 -4.43 -10.89 15.06
CA ILE A 259 -4.00 -11.93 14.12
C ILE A 259 -2.51 -11.79 13.79
N SER A 260 -2.05 -10.56 13.54
CA SER A 260 -0.63 -10.26 13.31
C SER A 260 0.23 -10.61 14.53
N SER A 261 -0.26 -10.35 15.76
CA SER A 261 0.42 -10.72 17.00
C SER A 261 0.52 -12.24 17.19
N VAL A 262 -0.57 -12.98 16.92
CA VAL A 262 -0.55 -14.46 16.97
C VAL A 262 0.49 -14.98 15.98
N ARG A 263 0.53 -14.47 14.75
CA ARG A 263 1.55 -14.87 13.77
C ARG A 263 2.97 -14.59 14.25
N ARG A 264 3.21 -13.39 14.75
CA ARG A 264 4.54 -12.92 15.16
C ARG A 264 5.10 -13.68 16.35
N TYR A 265 4.27 -13.95 17.36
CA TYR A 265 4.74 -14.51 18.63
C TYR A 265 4.45 -16.00 18.81
N SER A 266 3.49 -16.56 18.06
CA SER A 266 3.06 -17.95 18.15
C SER A 266 2.45 -18.48 16.83
N ALA A 267 3.25 -18.45 15.75
CA ALA A 267 2.85 -18.97 14.43
C ALA A 267 2.21 -20.37 14.45
N PRO A 268 2.66 -21.36 15.27
CA PRO A 268 2.03 -22.68 15.34
C PRO A 268 0.54 -22.67 15.72
N LEU A 269 0.06 -21.65 16.44
CA LEU A 269 -1.35 -21.53 16.80
C LEU A 269 -2.24 -21.17 15.61
N LEU A 270 -1.69 -20.56 14.54
CA LEU A 270 -2.43 -20.35 13.28
C LEU A 270 -2.59 -21.65 12.48
N SER A 271 -1.81 -22.67 12.81
CA SER A 271 -1.93 -24.01 12.25
C SER A 271 -2.91 -24.90 13.03
N SER A 272 -3.47 -24.41 14.13
CA SER A 272 -4.54 -25.09 14.88
C SER A 272 -5.86 -25.09 14.10
N THR A 273 -6.84 -25.87 14.55
CA THR A 273 -8.20 -25.89 13.98
C THR A 273 -8.80 -24.49 13.87
N GLY A 274 -8.77 -23.71 14.97
CA GLY A 274 -9.26 -22.33 14.97
C GLY A 274 -8.46 -21.41 14.03
N GLY A 275 -7.15 -21.64 13.91
CA GLY A 275 -6.27 -20.91 12.99
C GLY A 275 -6.55 -21.18 11.51
N ILE A 276 -6.88 -22.41 11.14
CA ILE A 276 -7.25 -22.75 9.75
C ILE A 276 -8.63 -22.18 9.40
N LEU A 277 -9.57 -22.23 10.35
CA LEU A 277 -10.95 -21.75 10.16
C LEU A 277 -11.04 -20.25 9.90
N ILE A 278 -10.16 -19.43 10.49
CA ILE A 278 -10.21 -17.97 10.30
C ILE A 278 -9.73 -17.53 8.90
N LEU A 279 -8.84 -18.28 8.24
CA LEU A 279 -8.15 -17.80 7.03
C LEU A 279 -9.10 -17.44 5.86
N PRO A 280 -10.13 -18.23 5.52
CA PRO A 280 -11.08 -17.86 4.45
C PRO A 280 -11.88 -16.59 4.78
N HIS A 281 -12.31 -16.45 6.04
CA HIS A 281 -13.05 -15.26 6.48
C HIS A 281 -12.14 -14.02 6.48
N LEU A 282 -10.87 -14.18 6.87
CA LEU A 282 -9.88 -13.12 6.80
C LEU A 282 -9.59 -12.69 5.35
N MET A 283 -9.48 -13.65 4.42
CA MET A 283 -9.32 -13.36 2.99
C MET A 283 -10.51 -12.55 2.45
N SER A 284 -11.73 -12.98 2.74
CA SER A 284 -12.96 -12.25 2.36
C SER A 284 -12.96 -10.83 2.92
N PHE A 285 -12.66 -10.70 4.22
CA PHE A 285 -12.62 -9.41 4.91
C PHE A 285 -11.58 -8.46 4.31
N ILE A 286 -10.34 -8.93 4.08
CA ILE A 286 -9.28 -8.13 3.47
C ILE A 286 -9.71 -7.66 2.07
N VAL A 287 -10.17 -8.57 1.21
CA VAL A 287 -10.56 -8.23 -0.17
C VAL A 287 -11.72 -7.23 -0.22
N VAL A 288 -12.71 -7.40 0.65
CA VAL A 288 -13.93 -6.56 0.65
C VAL A 288 -13.66 -5.13 1.11
N PHE A 289 -12.76 -4.93 2.08
CA PHE A 289 -12.52 -3.62 2.72
C PHE A 289 -11.25 -2.91 2.26
N MET A 290 -10.15 -3.62 1.98
CA MET A 290 -8.82 -3.02 1.74
C MET A 290 -8.81 -2.01 0.58
N GLY A 291 -9.48 -2.35 -0.53
CA GLY A 291 -9.52 -1.51 -1.73
C GLY A 291 -10.59 -0.41 -1.73
N SER A 292 -11.52 -0.39 -0.78
CA SER A 292 -12.70 0.49 -0.85
C SER A 292 -12.68 1.58 0.26
N PRO A 293 -12.36 2.85 -0.07
CA PRO A 293 -12.48 3.96 0.87
C PRO A 293 -13.94 4.27 1.26
N LYS A 294 -14.93 3.68 0.57
CA LYS A 294 -16.34 3.86 0.89
C LYS A 294 -16.84 2.84 1.91
N ARG A 295 -16.24 1.65 1.97
CA ARG A 295 -16.55 0.64 3.01
C ARG A 295 -15.74 0.84 4.28
N MET A 296 -14.53 1.37 4.15
CA MET A 296 -13.68 1.79 5.26
C MET A 296 -12.89 3.05 4.88
N ASN A 297 -13.28 4.19 5.44
CA ASN A 297 -12.74 5.48 5.04
C ASN A 297 -11.28 5.66 5.43
N ASN A 298 -10.93 5.27 6.67
CA ASN A 298 -9.61 5.48 7.23
C ASN A 298 -8.51 4.73 6.42
N PRO A 299 -7.58 5.47 5.76
CA PRO A 299 -6.55 4.87 4.93
C PRO A 299 -5.52 4.06 5.74
N HIS A 300 -5.27 4.42 7.00
CA HIS A 300 -4.33 3.69 7.86
C HIS A 300 -4.87 2.31 8.24
N LEU A 301 -6.17 2.20 8.53
CA LEU A 301 -6.81 0.90 8.75
C LEU A 301 -6.77 0.03 7.49
N ARG A 302 -6.99 0.63 6.31
CA ARG A 302 -6.87 -0.10 5.03
C ARG A 302 -5.43 -0.56 4.79
N ALA A 303 -4.42 0.24 5.16
CA ALA A 303 -3.02 -0.16 5.12
C ALA A 303 -2.72 -1.33 6.08
N HIS A 304 -3.28 -1.33 7.29
CA HIS A 304 -3.15 -2.47 8.22
C HIS A 304 -3.75 -3.77 7.67
N LEU A 305 -4.78 -3.72 6.82
CA LEU A 305 -5.28 -4.91 6.12
C LEU A 305 -4.24 -5.47 5.13
N ALA A 306 -3.48 -4.60 4.46
CA ALA A 306 -2.40 -5.03 3.57
C ALA A 306 -1.24 -5.68 4.35
N GLU A 307 -0.91 -5.18 5.55
CA GLU A 307 0.02 -5.85 6.47
C GLU A 307 -0.54 -7.20 6.94
N CYS A 308 -1.84 -7.24 7.27
CA CYS A 308 -2.51 -8.46 7.72
C CYS A 308 -2.57 -9.55 6.62
N LEU A 309 -2.57 -9.17 5.33
CA LEU A 309 -2.49 -10.11 4.21
C LEU A 309 -1.26 -11.01 4.29
N GLU A 310 -0.16 -10.52 4.88
CA GLU A 310 1.05 -11.31 5.10
C GLU A 310 0.72 -12.61 5.84
N THR A 311 -0.26 -12.59 6.77
CA THR A 311 -0.68 -13.77 7.54
C THR A 311 -1.33 -14.86 6.71
N LEU A 312 -1.83 -14.53 5.52
CA LEU A 312 -2.39 -15.46 4.56
C LEU A 312 -1.33 -16.08 3.66
N LEU A 313 -0.15 -15.44 3.51
CA LEU A 313 0.88 -15.89 2.59
C LEU A 313 1.48 -17.25 3.01
N PRO A 314 1.81 -18.12 2.04
CA PRO A 314 2.59 -19.32 2.31
C PRO A 314 3.93 -18.98 2.99
N GLU A 315 4.39 -19.84 3.89
CA GLU A 315 5.68 -19.63 4.57
C GLU A 315 6.83 -19.87 3.59
N SER A 316 7.55 -18.81 3.22
CA SER A 316 8.73 -18.89 2.36
C SER A 316 9.88 -19.59 3.09
N GLY A 317 10.09 -20.88 2.83
CA GLY A 317 11.32 -21.59 3.25
C GLY A 317 11.13 -22.87 4.07
N SER A 318 9.91 -23.30 4.38
CA SER A 318 9.72 -24.63 4.96
C SER A 318 9.61 -25.68 3.86
N SER A 319 10.72 -26.38 3.61
CA SER A 319 10.78 -27.63 2.81
C SER A 319 9.94 -28.78 3.40
N SER A 320 9.18 -28.54 4.47
CA SER A 320 8.10 -29.40 4.92
C SER A 320 6.81 -29.08 4.17
N GLY A 321 6.62 -29.74 3.03
CA GLY A 321 5.32 -29.91 2.37
C GLY A 321 4.33 -30.65 3.26
N GLY A 322 3.88 -30.02 4.34
CA GLY A 322 2.80 -30.49 5.18
C GLY A 322 1.44 -30.04 4.63
N LEU A 323 0.37 -30.71 5.07
CA LEU A 323 -1.02 -30.44 4.70
C LEU A 323 -1.41 -28.93 4.80
N LEU A 324 -0.77 -28.20 5.72
CA LEU A 324 -1.01 -26.79 6.03
C LEU A 324 -0.44 -25.80 5.00
N ALA A 325 0.66 -26.14 4.34
CA ALA A 325 1.20 -25.32 3.24
C ALA A 325 0.19 -25.27 2.08
N GLY A 326 -0.48 -26.40 1.82
CA GLY A 326 -1.59 -26.48 0.90
C GLY A 326 -2.72 -25.52 1.28
N CYS A 327 -3.17 -25.49 2.54
CA CYS A 327 -4.31 -24.67 2.95
C CYS A 327 -4.17 -23.18 2.56
N ARG A 328 -2.98 -22.59 2.74
CA ARG A 328 -2.74 -21.18 2.38
C ARG A 328 -2.70 -20.96 0.87
N GLU A 329 -2.04 -21.85 0.12
CA GLU A 329 -2.05 -21.82 -1.34
C GLU A 329 -3.48 -21.97 -1.91
N HIS A 330 -4.30 -22.82 -1.29
CA HIS A 330 -5.71 -23.00 -1.68
C HIS A 330 -6.54 -21.72 -1.50
N LEU A 331 -6.18 -20.82 -0.56
CA LEU A 331 -6.86 -19.53 -0.44
C LEU A 331 -6.69 -18.69 -1.70
N PHE A 332 -5.47 -18.59 -2.23
CA PHE A 332 -5.22 -17.77 -3.42
C PHE A 332 -5.75 -18.40 -4.70
N THR A 333 -5.80 -19.74 -4.77
CA THR A 333 -6.19 -20.46 -5.98
C THR A 333 -7.68 -20.83 -6.04
N LYS A 334 -8.38 -20.97 -4.91
CA LYS A 334 -9.76 -21.46 -4.84
C LYS A 334 -10.76 -20.54 -4.15
N HIS A 335 -10.31 -19.59 -3.32
CA HIS A 335 -11.25 -18.75 -2.57
C HIS A 335 -12.04 -17.82 -3.50
N PRO A 336 -13.38 -17.67 -3.34
CA PRO A 336 -14.21 -16.88 -4.26
C PRO A 336 -13.75 -15.42 -4.44
N ALA A 337 -13.26 -14.81 -3.37
CA ALA A 337 -12.77 -13.43 -3.39
C ALA A 337 -11.33 -13.27 -3.94
N SER A 338 -10.56 -14.35 -4.13
CA SER A 338 -9.15 -14.24 -4.52
C SER A 338 -8.90 -13.51 -5.85
N PRO A 339 -9.76 -13.61 -6.89
CA PRO A 339 -9.53 -12.89 -8.14
C PRO A 339 -9.54 -11.36 -7.99
N GLN A 340 -10.24 -10.83 -6.98
CA GLN A 340 -10.33 -9.39 -6.72
C GLN A 340 -9.16 -8.86 -5.86
N LEU A 341 -8.33 -9.74 -5.29
CA LEU A 341 -7.26 -9.36 -4.36
C LEU A 341 -6.26 -8.39 -5.01
N VAL A 342 -5.86 -8.65 -6.27
CA VAL A 342 -4.91 -7.79 -6.99
C VAL A 342 -5.49 -6.39 -7.18
N THR A 343 -6.76 -6.30 -7.56
CA THR A 343 -7.46 -5.01 -7.69
C THR A 343 -7.52 -4.28 -6.34
N ALA A 344 -7.85 -4.98 -5.25
CA ALA A 344 -7.86 -4.39 -3.91
C ALA A 344 -6.48 -3.87 -3.49
N LEU A 345 -5.41 -4.60 -3.80
CA LEU A 345 -4.02 -4.21 -3.52
C LEU A 345 -3.61 -2.95 -4.30
N ILE A 346 -3.98 -2.87 -5.59
CA ILE A 346 -3.69 -1.68 -6.41
C ILE A 346 -4.47 -0.48 -5.87
N HIS A 347 -5.75 -0.63 -5.53
CA HIS A 347 -6.55 0.47 -4.98
C HIS A 347 -5.99 0.97 -3.65
N VAL A 348 -5.62 0.07 -2.73
CA VAL A 348 -5.06 0.51 -1.44
C VAL A 348 -3.71 1.20 -1.64
N PHE A 349 -2.85 0.67 -2.50
CA PHE A 349 -1.56 1.28 -2.85
C PHE A 349 -1.73 2.72 -3.37
N VAL A 350 -2.58 2.89 -4.40
CA VAL A 350 -2.88 4.22 -4.95
C VAL A 350 -3.50 5.15 -3.90
N SER A 351 -4.40 4.63 -3.07
CA SER A 351 -5.07 5.45 -2.06
C SER A 351 -4.13 5.95 -0.97
N ILE A 352 -3.12 5.17 -0.58
CA ILE A 352 -2.13 5.55 0.44
C ILE A 352 -1.19 6.61 -0.13
N GLU A 353 -0.69 6.41 -1.35
CA GLU A 353 0.19 7.39 -2.03
C GLU A 353 -0.48 8.76 -2.20
N MET A 354 -1.80 8.81 -2.43
CA MET A 354 -2.56 10.05 -2.59
C MET A 354 -2.90 10.76 -1.27
N THR A 355 -2.56 10.21 -0.10
CA THR A 355 -2.82 10.85 1.22
C THR A 355 -1.90 12.04 1.56
N GLY A 356 -0.94 12.37 0.67
CA GLY A 356 -0.21 13.65 0.71
C GLY A 356 0.78 13.83 1.86
N GLN A 357 0.97 12.85 2.75
CA GLN A 357 2.00 12.90 3.79
C GLN A 357 3.34 12.31 3.30
N SER A 358 3.93 12.92 2.26
CA SER A 358 5.31 12.62 1.88
C SER A 358 6.27 13.42 2.75
N VAL A 359 6.99 12.75 3.65
CA VAL A 359 8.15 13.35 4.33
C VAL A 359 9.26 13.54 3.29
N SER A 360 9.73 14.77 3.07
CA SER A 360 10.66 15.10 1.99
C SER A 360 12.03 14.41 2.18
N PHE A 361 12.51 13.78 1.12
CA PHE A 361 13.80 13.07 1.13
C PHE A 361 14.99 14.04 1.07
N GLU A 362 14.81 15.29 0.61
CA GLU A 362 15.93 16.22 0.42
C GLU A 362 16.46 16.87 1.71
N GLU A 363 15.67 16.96 2.79
CA GLU A 363 16.10 17.55 4.08
C GLU A 363 17.27 16.77 4.74
N LYS A 364 17.53 15.56 4.25
CA LYS A 364 18.45 14.53 4.78
C LYS A 364 19.94 14.88 4.66
N PHE A 365 20.34 15.77 3.75
CA PHE A 365 21.76 16.09 3.51
C PHE A 365 22.31 17.23 4.39
N ASN A 366 21.44 17.97 5.08
CA ASN A 366 21.84 19.12 5.91
C ASN A 366 22.55 18.72 7.22
N TYR A 367 22.36 17.48 7.68
CA TYR A 367 22.86 17.02 8.99
C TYR A 367 24.23 16.32 8.96
N ARG A 368 24.72 15.88 7.78
CA ARG A 368 26.04 15.23 7.65
C ARG A 368 27.21 16.19 7.76
N ARG A 369 27.05 17.42 7.25
CA ARG A 369 28.15 18.41 7.19
C ARG A 369 28.85 18.66 8.54
N PRO A 370 28.13 18.78 9.68
CA PRO A 370 28.76 18.98 10.98
C PRO A 370 29.41 17.74 11.63
N MET A 371 28.98 16.52 11.24
CA MET A 371 29.53 15.27 11.80
C MET A 371 30.92 14.97 11.27
N ASP A 372 31.17 15.26 9.98
CA ASP A 372 32.47 15.03 9.32
C ASP A 372 33.46 16.20 9.53
N SER A 373 33.00 17.38 9.96
CA SER A 373 33.82 18.62 10.08
C SER A 373 34.54 18.79 11.43
N GLY A 374 34.44 17.81 12.35
CA GLY A 374 35.03 17.91 13.69
C GLY A 374 34.28 18.84 14.66
N GLU A 375 33.23 19.55 14.21
CA GLU A 375 32.35 20.38 15.03
C GLU A 375 31.49 19.56 16.00
N TRP A 376 31.36 18.25 15.76
CA TRP A 376 30.62 17.30 16.59
C TRP A 376 31.02 17.34 18.07
N LEU A 377 32.32 17.42 18.37
CA LEU A 377 32.84 17.41 19.74
C LEU A 377 32.54 18.70 20.51
N ASN A 378 32.25 19.78 19.80
CA ASN A 378 31.96 21.09 20.38
C ASN A 378 30.46 21.31 20.67
N LEU A 379 29.61 20.35 20.32
CA LEU A 379 28.17 20.45 20.54
C LEU A 379 27.76 20.01 21.96
N PRO A 380 26.76 20.67 22.57
CA PRO A 380 26.16 20.22 23.83
C PRO A 380 25.71 18.76 23.75
N THR A 381 25.82 18.03 24.86
CA THR A 381 25.49 16.60 24.94
C THR A 381 24.05 16.29 24.53
N THR A 382 23.10 17.20 24.80
CA THR A 382 21.70 17.10 24.36
C THR A 382 21.57 17.17 22.83
N GLN A 383 22.21 18.15 22.19
CA GLN A 383 22.20 18.29 20.74
C GLN A 383 22.92 17.12 20.04
N ARG A 384 23.98 16.57 20.66
CA ARG A 384 24.63 15.34 20.17
C ARG A 384 23.69 14.15 20.22
N ALA A 385 22.97 13.95 21.33
CA ALA A 385 21.99 12.88 21.45
C ALA A 385 20.83 13.00 20.45
N GLU A 386 20.30 14.21 20.25
CA GLU A 386 19.25 14.48 19.25
C GLU A 386 19.73 14.20 17.81
N ARG A 387 20.94 14.67 17.46
CA ARG A 387 21.52 14.42 16.14
C ARG A 387 21.87 12.95 15.91
N GLU A 388 22.35 12.25 16.93
CA GLU A 388 22.60 10.81 16.87
C GLU A 388 21.29 10.03 16.66
N SER A 389 20.24 10.37 17.43
CA SER A 389 18.92 9.78 17.26
C SER A 389 18.36 10.03 15.85
N SER A 390 18.52 11.26 15.34
CA SER A 390 18.12 11.61 13.96
C SER A 390 18.92 10.84 12.92
N PHE A 391 20.23 10.65 13.12
CA PHE A 391 21.10 9.87 12.24
C PHE A 391 20.70 8.38 12.22
N GLN A 392 20.38 7.79 13.37
CA GLN A 392 19.90 6.42 13.48
C GLN A 392 18.53 6.25 12.80
N HIS A 393 17.62 7.18 13.01
CA HIS A 393 16.33 7.22 12.32
C HIS A 393 16.51 7.28 10.79
N MET A 394 17.39 8.16 10.32
CA MET A 394 17.71 8.31 8.90
C MET A 394 18.34 7.05 8.30
N SER A 395 19.22 6.40 9.08
CA SER A 395 19.88 5.15 8.70
C SER A 395 18.87 4.03 8.47
N LEU A 396 17.90 3.90 9.38
CA LEU A 396 16.80 2.96 9.25
C LEU A 396 15.95 3.26 8.00
N LEU A 397 15.63 4.54 7.78
CA LEU A 397 14.82 4.97 6.65
C LEU A 397 15.53 4.75 5.29
N ALA A 398 16.84 4.99 5.22
CA ALA A 398 17.64 4.70 4.04
C ALA A 398 17.61 3.20 3.71
N ARG A 399 17.81 2.34 4.72
CA ARG A 399 17.70 0.90 4.56
C ARG A 399 16.31 0.49 4.07
N PHE A 400 15.27 1.03 4.69
CA PHE A 400 13.88 0.78 4.29
C PHE A 400 13.63 1.15 2.81
N HIS A 401 14.01 2.35 2.37
CA HIS A 401 13.82 2.77 0.98
C HIS A 401 14.62 1.94 -0.01
N ASN A 402 15.82 1.48 0.34
CA ASN A 402 16.60 0.60 -0.53
C ASN A 402 15.95 -0.77 -0.68
N MET A 403 15.46 -1.37 0.42
CA MET A 403 14.70 -2.63 0.36
C MET A 403 13.42 -2.47 -0.47
N LEU A 404 12.66 -1.40 -0.22
CA LEU A 404 11.45 -1.09 -0.96
C LEU A 404 11.74 -0.88 -2.45
N GLY A 405 12.76 -0.08 -2.78
CA GLY A 405 13.21 0.17 -4.15
C GLY A 405 13.60 -1.11 -4.87
N ALA A 406 14.35 -1.99 -4.22
CA ALA A 406 14.70 -3.30 -4.76
C ALA A 406 13.46 -4.15 -5.06
N HIS A 407 12.49 -4.22 -4.14
CA HIS A 407 11.24 -4.97 -4.36
C HIS A 407 10.36 -4.35 -5.47
N THR A 408 10.31 -3.02 -5.55
CA THR A 408 9.59 -2.29 -6.61
C THR A 408 10.18 -2.58 -7.98
N ILE A 409 11.51 -2.49 -8.13
CA ILE A 409 12.18 -2.77 -9.40
C ILE A 409 12.01 -4.25 -9.79
N GLN A 410 12.14 -5.18 -8.84
CA GLN A 410 11.90 -6.61 -9.10
C GLN A 410 10.46 -6.90 -9.54
N THR A 411 9.48 -6.18 -8.99
CA THR A 411 8.07 -6.26 -9.44
C THR A 411 7.93 -5.71 -10.86
N LEU A 412 8.57 -4.56 -11.15
CA LEU A 412 8.57 -3.96 -12.48
C LEU A 412 9.23 -4.87 -13.53
N ILE A 413 10.32 -5.56 -13.19
CA ILE A 413 10.95 -6.59 -14.06
C ILE A 413 9.94 -7.69 -14.42
N ARG A 414 9.21 -8.23 -13.43
CA ARG A 414 8.20 -9.27 -13.68
C ARG A 414 7.07 -8.76 -14.57
N LEU A 415 6.55 -7.57 -14.29
CA LEU A 415 5.46 -6.99 -15.08
C LEU A 415 5.89 -6.67 -16.52
N THR A 416 7.06 -6.06 -16.71
CA THR A 416 7.57 -5.70 -18.04
C THR A 416 7.89 -6.92 -18.89
N LYS A 417 8.23 -8.05 -18.26
CA LYS A 417 8.40 -9.34 -18.94
C LYS A 417 7.08 -9.89 -19.50
N GLU A 418 6.02 -9.88 -18.69
CA GLU A 418 4.74 -10.52 -19.04
C GLU A 418 3.84 -9.62 -19.90
N ILE A 419 3.81 -8.31 -19.61
CA ILE A 419 2.92 -7.33 -20.26
C ILE A 419 3.68 -6.08 -20.75
N PRO A 420 4.71 -6.22 -21.62
CA PRO A 420 5.51 -5.09 -22.08
C PRO A 420 4.69 -3.99 -22.76
N GLN A 421 3.61 -4.36 -23.47
CA GLN A 421 2.76 -3.43 -24.22
C GLN A 421 2.09 -2.36 -23.35
N MET A 422 1.81 -2.67 -22.08
CA MET A 422 1.25 -1.69 -21.14
C MET A 422 2.24 -0.54 -20.87
N PHE A 423 3.53 -0.86 -20.79
CA PHE A 423 4.58 0.12 -20.49
C PHE A 423 5.06 0.89 -21.72
N THR A 424 4.85 0.33 -22.91
CA THR A 424 5.16 0.96 -24.20
C THR A 424 3.96 1.68 -24.80
N HIS A 425 2.83 1.75 -24.09
CA HIS A 425 1.65 2.49 -24.54
C HIS A 425 1.93 4.00 -24.56
N ALA A 426 1.35 4.72 -25.53
CA ALA A 426 1.61 6.15 -25.78
C ALA A 426 1.40 7.05 -24.53
N THR A 427 0.54 6.65 -23.60
CA THR A 427 0.29 7.41 -22.36
C THR A 427 1.36 7.24 -21.29
N LEU A 428 2.19 6.19 -21.36
CA LEU A 428 3.14 5.80 -20.33
C LEU A 428 4.60 5.75 -20.81
N VAL A 429 4.82 5.52 -22.10
CA VAL A 429 6.15 5.21 -22.66
C VAL A 429 7.19 6.28 -22.37
N ASP A 430 6.85 7.56 -22.51
CA ASP A 430 7.78 8.67 -22.23
C ASP A 430 8.16 8.75 -20.75
N ARG A 431 7.17 8.52 -19.86
CA ARG A 431 7.41 8.52 -18.41
C ARG A 431 8.28 7.34 -18.00
N MET A 432 8.05 6.18 -18.61
CA MET A 432 8.85 4.98 -18.37
C MET A 432 10.30 5.18 -18.82
N ALA A 433 10.51 5.65 -20.05
CA ALA A 433 11.83 5.92 -20.60
C ALA A 433 12.60 6.97 -19.76
N ALA A 434 11.97 8.11 -19.46
CA ALA A 434 12.59 9.16 -18.66
C ALA A 434 12.95 8.67 -17.24
N MET A 435 12.10 7.86 -16.61
CA MET A 435 12.37 7.28 -15.28
C MET A 435 13.55 6.32 -15.32
N LEU A 436 13.59 5.39 -16.28
CA LEU A 436 14.69 4.44 -16.42
C LEU A 436 16.01 5.15 -16.77
N ASN A 437 15.99 6.15 -17.66
CA ASN A 437 17.16 6.94 -18.01
C ASN A 437 17.69 7.70 -16.79
N TYR A 438 16.80 8.36 -16.04
CA TYR A 438 17.17 9.12 -14.85
C TYR A 438 17.87 8.27 -13.79
N PHE A 439 17.29 7.11 -13.46
CA PHE A 439 17.88 6.22 -12.46
C PHE A 439 19.20 5.61 -12.95
N LEU A 440 19.26 5.15 -14.20
CA LEU A 440 20.49 4.61 -14.77
C LEU A 440 21.60 5.66 -14.79
N SER A 441 21.30 6.87 -15.29
CA SER A 441 22.24 8.01 -15.35
C SER A 441 22.71 8.45 -13.97
N THR A 442 21.84 8.36 -12.95
CA THR A 442 22.23 8.66 -11.57
C THR A 442 23.21 7.62 -11.00
N LEU A 443 23.07 6.35 -11.38
CA LEU A 443 23.90 5.24 -10.90
C LEU A 443 25.24 5.09 -11.65
N VAL A 444 25.27 5.35 -12.97
CA VAL A 444 26.47 5.12 -13.80
C VAL A 444 27.14 6.42 -14.28
N GLY A 445 26.41 7.54 -14.24
CA GLY A 445 26.89 8.85 -14.66
C GLY A 445 27.65 9.61 -13.56
N PRO A 446 27.81 10.94 -13.69
CA PRO A 446 28.62 11.74 -12.78
C PRO A 446 28.06 11.79 -11.35
N LYS A 447 26.74 11.67 -11.19
CA LYS A 447 26.04 11.72 -9.89
C LYS A 447 26.33 10.51 -9.01
N GLN A 448 26.86 9.41 -9.53
CA GLN A 448 27.19 8.20 -8.75
C GLN A 448 28.13 8.49 -7.58
N ARG A 449 28.97 9.54 -7.70
CA ARG A 449 29.91 9.98 -6.65
C ARG A 449 29.20 10.41 -5.37
N ASN A 450 27.95 10.86 -5.48
CA ASN A 450 27.12 11.29 -4.35
C ASN A 450 26.51 10.11 -3.57
N LEU A 451 26.61 8.88 -4.10
CA LEU A 451 25.98 7.68 -3.54
C LEU A 451 26.96 6.80 -2.75
N LYS A 452 28.14 7.31 -2.40
CA LYS A 452 29.15 6.56 -1.65
C LYS A 452 28.87 6.61 -0.15
N VAL A 453 28.73 5.43 0.46
CA VAL A 453 28.67 5.23 1.92
C VAL A 453 29.71 4.20 2.34
N ARG A 454 30.22 4.31 3.58
CA ARG A 454 31.30 3.43 4.09
C ARG A 454 30.91 1.96 4.11
N ASP A 455 29.69 1.69 4.55
CA ASP A 455 29.12 0.35 4.66
C ASP A 455 27.80 0.34 3.88
N MET A 456 27.84 -0.21 2.66
CA MET A 456 26.66 -0.28 1.79
C MET A 456 25.69 -1.38 2.23
N GLU A 457 26.19 -2.46 2.81
CA GLU A 457 25.42 -3.63 3.24
C GLU A 457 24.50 -3.28 4.40
N LYS A 458 24.98 -2.48 5.37
CA LYS A 458 24.15 -1.95 6.47
C LYS A 458 22.86 -1.27 6.00
N TYR A 459 22.90 -0.63 4.82
CA TYR A 459 21.74 0.08 4.26
C TYR A 459 21.05 -0.70 3.14
N GLU A 460 21.38 -1.98 2.92
CA GLU A 460 20.87 -2.77 1.79
C GLU A 460 21.05 -2.06 0.44
N PHE A 461 22.09 -1.23 0.31
CA PHE A 461 22.32 -0.42 -0.88
C PHE A 461 23.18 -1.19 -1.88
N ARG A 462 22.57 -1.71 -2.95
CA ARG A 462 23.25 -2.55 -3.95
C ARG A 462 23.20 -1.93 -5.35
N PRO A 463 23.91 -0.80 -5.58
CA PRO A 463 23.76 0.00 -6.80
C PRO A 463 24.07 -0.77 -8.08
N ALA A 464 25.06 -1.68 -8.05
CA ALA A 464 25.42 -2.47 -9.22
C ALA A 464 24.34 -3.53 -9.57
N GLU A 465 23.70 -4.13 -8.57
CA GLU A 465 22.52 -5.00 -8.78
C GLU A 465 21.35 -4.17 -9.33
N THR A 466 21.13 -2.97 -8.81
CA THR A 466 20.12 -2.04 -9.33
C THR A 466 20.36 -1.67 -10.80
N VAL A 467 21.62 -1.47 -11.21
CA VAL A 467 21.97 -1.26 -12.63
C VAL A 467 21.61 -2.50 -13.46
N SER A 468 21.94 -3.70 -12.99
CA SER A 468 21.55 -4.96 -13.64
C SER A 468 20.04 -5.07 -13.81
N ASP A 469 19.29 -4.74 -12.77
CA ASP A 469 17.84 -4.81 -12.75
C ASP A 469 17.21 -3.81 -13.73
N ILE A 470 17.68 -2.56 -13.74
CA ILE A 470 17.23 -1.54 -14.68
C ILE A 470 17.54 -1.96 -16.13
N CYS A 471 18.75 -2.46 -16.40
CA CYS A 471 19.12 -2.95 -17.73
C CYS A 471 18.24 -4.11 -18.19
N THR A 472 17.83 -4.99 -17.27
CA THR A 472 16.87 -6.08 -17.57
C THR A 472 15.51 -5.52 -18.02
N ILE A 473 15.05 -4.41 -17.44
CA ILE A 473 13.80 -3.77 -17.89
C ILE A 473 13.95 -3.25 -19.33
N TYR A 474 15.09 -2.64 -19.67
CA TYR A 474 15.36 -2.24 -21.06
C TYR A 474 15.27 -3.44 -22.02
N THR A 475 15.78 -4.62 -21.64
CA THR A 475 15.73 -5.82 -22.50
C THR A 475 14.31 -6.37 -22.69
N HIS A 476 13.37 -6.06 -21.80
CA HIS A 476 11.97 -6.40 -22.01
C HIS A 476 11.27 -5.44 -22.99
N LEU A 477 11.66 -4.16 -23.01
CA LEU A 477 10.91 -3.10 -23.69
C LEU A 477 11.50 -2.67 -25.05
N TYR A 478 12.78 -2.93 -25.34
CA TYR A 478 13.49 -2.45 -26.55
C TYR A 478 12.92 -2.94 -27.91
N LYS A 479 11.96 -3.85 -27.89
CA LYS A 479 11.27 -4.30 -29.12
C LYS A 479 10.26 -3.26 -29.61
N SER A 480 9.73 -2.40 -28.74
CA SER A 480 8.87 -1.28 -29.14
C SER A 480 9.70 -0.14 -29.71
N ALA A 481 9.33 0.32 -30.91
CA ALA A 481 9.96 1.47 -31.55
C ALA A 481 9.68 2.76 -30.77
N GLU A 482 8.46 2.90 -30.26
CA GLU A 482 8.02 4.02 -29.43
C GLU A 482 8.88 4.14 -28.17
N PHE A 483 9.20 3.02 -27.53
CA PHE A 483 10.08 3.02 -26.36
C PHE A 483 11.52 3.39 -26.72
N CYS A 484 12.08 2.83 -27.80
CA CYS A 484 13.43 3.21 -28.25
C CYS A 484 13.53 4.70 -28.58
N LEU A 485 12.50 5.26 -29.20
CA LEU A 485 12.40 6.69 -29.48
C LEU A 485 12.26 7.52 -28.20
N ALA A 486 11.36 7.13 -27.29
CA ALA A 486 11.19 7.84 -26.02
C ALA A 486 12.48 7.87 -25.18
N VAL A 487 13.28 6.79 -25.23
CA VAL A 487 14.59 6.73 -24.57
C VAL A 487 15.57 7.72 -25.18
N SER A 488 15.67 7.80 -26.52
CA SER A 488 16.61 8.72 -27.18
C SER A 488 16.17 10.18 -27.10
N ALA A 489 14.87 10.45 -27.06
CA ALA A 489 14.28 11.77 -26.99
C ALA A 489 14.36 12.43 -25.58
N ASP A 490 14.67 11.66 -24.53
CA ASP A 490 14.83 12.21 -23.17
C ASP A 490 16.13 13.01 -23.02
N GLY A 491 16.09 14.29 -23.40
CA GLY A 491 17.21 15.22 -23.30
C GLY A 491 17.67 15.54 -21.87
N ARG A 492 17.01 15.03 -20.82
CA ARG A 492 17.39 15.29 -19.42
C ARG A 492 18.41 14.30 -18.89
N SER A 493 18.25 13.02 -19.22
CA SER A 493 19.03 11.94 -18.60
C SER A 493 19.73 11.04 -19.60
N TYR A 494 19.21 10.92 -20.83
CA TYR A 494 19.84 10.13 -21.88
C TYR A 494 21.11 10.80 -22.42
N THR A 495 22.16 10.01 -22.61
CA THR A 495 23.36 10.40 -23.36
C THR A 495 23.84 9.20 -24.19
N PRO A 496 24.57 9.41 -25.30
CA PRO A 496 25.12 8.31 -26.08
C PRO A 496 26.05 7.38 -25.29
N GLN A 497 26.64 7.86 -24.19
CA GLN A 497 27.52 7.08 -23.30
C GLN A 497 26.78 6.37 -22.17
N LEU A 498 25.48 6.60 -21.98
CA LEU A 498 24.74 6.04 -20.87
C LEU A 498 24.79 4.50 -20.84
N PHE A 499 24.54 3.87 -21.98
CA PHE A 499 24.54 2.41 -22.08
C PHE A 499 25.95 1.81 -22.05
N SER A 500 26.97 2.50 -22.57
CA SER A 500 28.36 2.03 -22.46
C SER A 500 28.87 2.08 -21.01
N GLN A 501 28.51 3.13 -20.26
CA GLN A 501 28.82 3.22 -18.83
C GLN A 501 28.12 2.11 -18.02
N ALA A 502 26.87 1.80 -18.34
CA ALA A 502 26.14 0.69 -17.72
C ALA A 502 26.73 -0.67 -18.10
N HIS A 503 27.10 -0.87 -19.38
CA HIS A 503 27.78 -2.07 -19.86
C HIS A 503 29.04 -2.37 -19.03
N ASP A 504 29.88 -1.38 -18.76
CA ASP A 504 31.10 -1.57 -17.95
C ASP A 504 30.80 -2.03 -16.53
N VAL A 505 29.69 -1.58 -15.94
CA VAL A 505 29.24 -2.04 -14.62
C VAL A 505 28.79 -3.50 -14.69
N LEU A 506 27.98 -3.86 -15.69
CA LEU A 506 27.50 -5.23 -15.89
C LEU A 506 28.65 -6.23 -16.09
N CYS A 507 29.67 -5.87 -16.86
CA CYS A 507 30.88 -6.67 -17.03
C CYS A 507 31.63 -6.86 -15.70
N ARG A 508 31.78 -5.79 -14.90
CA ARG A 508 32.44 -5.85 -13.59
C ARG A 508 31.74 -6.78 -12.59
N ILE A 509 30.42 -6.89 -12.64
CA ILE A 509 29.65 -7.78 -11.75
C ILE A 509 29.38 -9.17 -12.35
N GLY A 510 30.03 -9.52 -13.47
CA GLY A 510 29.90 -10.84 -14.08
C GLY A 510 28.55 -11.09 -14.79
N ARG A 511 27.86 -10.05 -15.24
CA ARG A 511 26.60 -10.11 -16.00
C ARG A 511 26.83 -9.93 -17.52
N GLY A 512 27.81 -10.64 -18.07
CA GLY A 512 28.26 -10.46 -19.46
C GLY A 512 27.18 -10.69 -20.52
N THR A 513 26.25 -11.63 -20.32
CA THR A 513 25.14 -11.87 -21.28
C THR A 513 24.24 -10.64 -21.39
N LEU A 514 23.87 -10.05 -20.26
CA LEU A 514 23.06 -8.83 -20.22
C LEU A 514 23.81 -7.62 -20.78
N ALA A 515 25.14 -7.56 -20.61
CA ALA A 515 25.97 -6.52 -21.21
C ALA A 515 25.91 -6.57 -22.75
N VAL A 516 25.99 -7.76 -23.35
CA VAL A 516 25.84 -7.94 -24.81
C VAL A 516 24.46 -7.52 -25.28
N GLU A 517 23.39 -7.90 -24.57
CA GLU A 517 22.03 -7.46 -24.88
C GLU A 517 21.89 -5.93 -24.80
N LEU A 518 22.52 -5.30 -23.81
CA LEU A 518 22.49 -3.85 -23.65
C LEU A 518 23.15 -3.12 -24.83
N GLN A 519 24.21 -3.69 -25.42
CA GLN A 519 24.84 -3.13 -26.61
C GLN A 519 23.87 -3.14 -27.81
N LEU A 520 23.15 -4.24 -28.02
CA LEU A 520 22.12 -4.33 -29.06
C LEU A 520 21.03 -3.27 -28.87
N ILE A 521 20.63 -3.02 -27.63
CA ILE A 521 19.65 -1.99 -27.29
C ILE A 521 20.20 -0.61 -27.58
N SER A 522 21.45 -0.34 -27.20
CA SER A 522 22.14 0.92 -27.49
C SER A 522 22.12 1.24 -28.97
N ASP A 523 22.45 0.27 -29.83
CA ASP A 523 22.47 0.46 -31.27
C ASP A 523 21.06 0.78 -31.81
N LYS A 524 20.04 0.06 -31.33
CA LYS A 524 18.63 0.31 -31.70
C LYS A 524 18.14 1.69 -31.28
N VAL A 525 18.44 2.12 -30.05
CA VAL A 525 18.05 3.45 -29.54
C VAL A 525 18.75 4.55 -30.33
N LEU A 526 20.04 4.37 -30.66
CA LEU A 526 20.79 5.30 -31.51
C LEU A 526 20.21 5.39 -32.93
N VAL A 527 19.76 4.27 -33.51
CA VAL A 527 19.07 4.27 -34.80
C VAL A 527 17.73 5.00 -34.68
N ALA A 528 16.89 4.68 -33.68
CA ALA A 528 15.60 5.33 -33.48
C ALA A 528 15.74 6.86 -33.30
N GLY A 529 16.70 7.31 -32.50
CA GLY A 529 16.99 8.74 -32.33
C GLY A 529 17.48 9.41 -33.61
N ARG A 530 18.36 8.76 -34.39
CA ARG A 530 18.81 9.28 -35.68
C ARG A 530 17.69 9.37 -36.70
N THR A 531 16.90 8.31 -36.85
CA THR A 531 15.74 8.29 -37.75
C THR A 531 14.75 9.38 -37.39
N HIS A 532 14.48 9.60 -36.10
CA HIS A 532 13.60 10.67 -35.68
C HIS A 532 14.18 12.07 -35.94
N ALA A 533 15.46 12.29 -35.64
CA ALA A 533 16.12 13.55 -35.97
C ALA A 533 16.14 13.81 -37.48
N GLU A 534 16.35 12.79 -38.30
CA GLU A 534 16.25 12.88 -39.76
C GLU A 534 14.83 13.23 -40.21
N GLU A 535 13.81 12.66 -39.58
CA GLU A 535 12.40 12.99 -39.85
C GLU A 535 12.05 14.42 -39.44
N GLU A 536 12.51 14.88 -38.28
CA GLU A 536 12.35 16.27 -37.83
C GLU A 536 13.09 17.24 -38.77
N ASP A 537 14.31 16.92 -39.20
CA ASP A 537 15.07 17.72 -40.15
C ASP A 537 14.40 17.75 -41.52
N ILE A 538 13.78 16.65 -41.98
CA ILE A 538 12.98 16.66 -43.21
C ILE A 538 11.75 17.55 -42.99
N ALA A 539 11.04 17.38 -41.87
CA ALA A 539 9.85 18.14 -41.55
C ALA A 539 10.13 19.64 -41.38
N ALA A 540 11.34 20.04 -40.99
CA ALA A 540 11.74 21.44 -40.91
C ALA A 540 11.75 22.14 -42.28
N ASP A 541 12.02 21.40 -43.36
CA ASP A 541 11.98 21.88 -44.74
C ASP A 541 10.58 21.73 -45.38
N ALA A 542 9.55 21.40 -44.60
CA ALA A 542 8.22 21.16 -45.14
C ALA A 542 7.59 22.45 -45.71
N PRO A 543 6.94 22.36 -46.89
CA PRO A 543 6.10 23.44 -47.40
C PRO A 543 5.08 23.89 -46.37
N GLU A 544 4.80 25.19 -46.29
CA GLU A 544 3.83 25.77 -45.35
C GLU A 544 2.46 25.08 -45.41
N GLU A 545 2.05 24.61 -46.59
CA GLU A 545 0.80 23.88 -46.82
C GLU A 545 0.72 22.50 -46.12
N PHE A 546 1.84 21.94 -45.67
CA PHE A 546 1.90 20.67 -44.93
C PHE A 546 2.02 20.88 -43.43
N LEU A 547 2.27 22.11 -42.98
CA LEU A 547 2.40 22.46 -41.58
C LEU A 547 1.04 22.77 -40.96
N ASP A 548 0.86 22.36 -39.72
CA ASP A 548 -0.31 22.71 -38.93
C ASP A 548 -0.32 24.24 -38.73
N PRO A 549 -1.41 24.94 -39.08
CA PRO A 549 -1.48 26.40 -39.01
C PRO A 549 -1.45 27.00 -37.59
N ILE A 550 -1.56 26.18 -36.54
CA ILE A 550 -1.57 26.61 -35.13
C ILE A 550 -0.27 26.22 -34.44
N MET A 551 0.17 24.98 -34.62
CA MET A 551 1.33 24.41 -33.94
C MET A 551 2.61 24.42 -34.79
N SER A 552 2.50 24.75 -36.08
CA SER A 552 3.61 24.84 -37.04
C SER A 552 4.49 23.58 -37.16
N HIS A 553 3.93 22.41 -36.84
CA HIS A 553 4.58 21.12 -37.09
C HIS A 553 3.98 20.44 -38.32
N LEU A 554 4.69 19.48 -38.91
CA LEU A 554 4.15 18.69 -40.02
C LEU A 554 2.85 17.97 -39.60
N MET A 555 1.78 18.09 -40.38
CA MET A 555 0.50 17.44 -40.10
C MET A 555 0.61 15.92 -40.32
N THR A 556 0.20 15.14 -39.33
CA THR A 556 0.19 13.66 -39.39
C THR A 556 -1.19 13.11 -39.76
N ASP A 557 -2.25 13.77 -39.29
CA ASP A 557 -3.63 13.46 -39.66
C ASP A 557 -4.38 14.75 -40.01
N PRO A 558 -4.15 15.29 -41.23
CA PRO A 558 -4.76 16.54 -41.65
C PRO A 558 -6.28 16.39 -41.78
N VAL A 559 -7.01 17.37 -41.25
CA VAL A 559 -8.47 17.42 -41.25
C VAL A 559 -8.99 18.79 -41.68
N ILE A 560 -10.07 18.80 -42.45
CA ILE A 560 -10.73 20.00 -42.99
C ILE A 560 -11.82 20.46 -42.02
N LEU A 561 -11.76 21.73 -41.65
CA LEU A 561 -12.79 22.40 -40.87
C LEU A 561 -13.93 22.87 -41.81
N PRO A 562 -15.21 22.56 -41.53
CA PRO A 562 -16.31 22.83 -42.45
C PRO A 562 -16.55 24.33 -42.70
N SER A 563 -16.37 25.17 -41.68
CA SER A 563 -16.63 26.61 -41.72
C SER A 563 -15.51 27.38 -42.41
N SER A 564 -14.27 27.32 -41.90
CA SER A 564 -13.13 28.03 -42.48
C SER A 564 -12.60 27.38 -43.75
N ARG A 565 -12.90 26.09 -43.97
CA ARG A 565 -12.30 25.24 -45.03
C ARG A 565 -10.78 25.12 -44.94
N LEU A 566 -10.20 25.55 -43.82
CA LEU A 566 -8.79 25.38 -43.53
C LEU A 566 -8.52 23.95 -43.06
N THR A 567 -7.29 23.50 -43.28
CA THR A 567 -6.83 22.19 -42.82
C THR A 567 -5.88 22.38 -41.64
N CYS A 568 -6.05 21.56 -40.60
CA CYS A 568 -5.13 21.47 -39.46
C CYS A 568 -4.98 20.01 -39.03
N ASP A 569 -4.07 19.70 -38.11
CA ASP A 569 -3.92 18.35 -37.57
C ASP A 569 -5.09 18.00 -36.63
N ARG A 570 -5.55 16.74 -36.70
CA ARG A 570 -6.63 16.24 -35.85
C ARG A 570 -6.34 16.40 -34.36
N HIS A 571 -5.10 16.18 -33.92
CA HIS A 571 -4.73 16.30 -32.51
C HIS A 571 -4.82 17.75 -32.05
N THR A 572 -4.41 18.70 -32.90
CA THR A 572 -4.49 20.13 -32.64
C THR A 572 -5.93 20.60 -32.45
N ILE A 573 -6.83 20.28 -33.39
CA ILE A 573 -8.23 20.71 -33.28
C ILE A 573 -8.97 20.00 -32.14
N ALA A 574 -8.68 18.72 -31.88
CA ALA A 574 -9.24 18.00 -30.73
C ALA A 574 -8.90 18.72 -29.42
N ARG A 575 -7.65 19.17 -29.27
CA ARG A 575 -7.21 19.91 -28.08
C ARG A 575 -7.87 21.29 -27.98
N HIS A 576 -8.07 21.99 -29.10
CA HIS A 576 -8.78 23.27 -29.12
C HIS A 576 -10.23 23.12 -28.67
N LEU A 577 -10.96 22.14 -29.23
CA LEU A 577 -12.38 21.88 -28.94
C LEU A 577 -12.65 21.40 -27.52
N LEU A 578 -11.64 20.89 -26.81
CA LEU A 578 -11.73 20.63 -25.36
C LEU A 578 -11.81 21.92 -24.53
N SER A 579 -11.35 23.05 -25.08
CA SER A 579 -11.33 24.35 -24.40
C SER A 579 -12.39 25.31 -24.96
N ASP A 580 -12.58 25.36 -26.28
CA ASP A 580 -13.47 26.27 -26.98
C ASP A 580 -14.13 25.55 -28.16
N GLN A 581 -15.47 25.43 -28.18
CA GLN A 581 -16.22 24.71 -29.22
C GLN A 581 -16.45 25.56 -30.48
N THR A 582 -15.37 26.15 -30.99
CA THR A 582 -15.40 27.00 -32.17
C THR A 582 -14.28 26.67 -33.14
N ASP A 583 -14.44 27.09 -34.39
CA ASP A 583 -13.39 27.08 -35.41
C ASP A 583 -12.35 28.16 -35.05
N PRO A 584 -11.07 27.79 -34.84
CA PRO A 584 -10.05 28.71 -34.33
C PRO A 584 -9.74 29.88 -35.28
N PHE A 585 -10.15 29.81 -36.55
CA PHE A 585 -9.83 30.82 -37.57
C PHE A 585 -10.94 31.85 -37.79
N ASN A 586 -12.21 31.49 -37.54
CA ASN A 586 -13.36 32.37 -37.78
C ASN A 586 -14.37 32.42 -36.63
N ARG A 587 -14.13 31.66 -35.54
CA ARG A 587 -14.95 31.59 -34.33
C ARG A 587 -16.39 31.13 -34.54
N GLN A 588 -16.69 30.45 -35.64
CA GLN A 588 -17.99 29.80 -35.84
C GLN A 588 -18.09 28.54 -34.96
N PRO A 589 -19.28 28.16 -34.47
CA PRO A 589 -19.45 26.92 -33.71
C PRO A 589 -18.97 25.70 -34.51
N LEU A 590 -18.22 24.81 -33.86
CA LEU A 590 -17.66 23.62 -34.48
C LEU A 590 -17.62 22.44 -33.50
N ASN A 591 -18.08 21.28 -33.96
CA ASN A 591 -17.94 20.02 -33.22
C ASN A 591 -16.98 19.04 -33.90
N MET A 592 -16.35 18.16 -33.10
CA MET A 592 -15.35 17.22 -33.60
C MET A 592 -15.91 16.23 -34.65
N GLU A 593 -17.20 15.93 -34.60
CA GLU A 593 -17.89 15.05 -35.55
C GLU A 593 -18.03 15.67 -36.95
N GLU A 594 -18.01 17.00 -37.03
CA GLU A 594 -18.19 17.75 -38.30
C GLU A 594 -16.89 17.87 -39.08
N VAL A 595 -15.76 17.56 -38.45
CA VAL A 595 -14.41 17.65 -38.99
C VAL A 595 -14.15 16.49 -39.95
N ARG A 596 -13.79 16.81 -41.20
CA ARG A 596 -13.63 15.81 -42.27
C ARG A 596 -12.15 15.45 -42.48
N PRO A 597 -11.78 14.17 -42.62
CA PRO A 597 -10.41 13.80 -42.98
C PRO A 597 -9.98 14.42 -44.32
N ASN A 598 -8.79 15.04 -44.37
CA ASN A 598 -8.19 15.51 -45.63
C ASN A 598 -7.27 14.41 -46.20
N THR A 599 -7.87 13.36 -46.77
CA THR A 599 -7.12 12.21 -47.29
C THR A 599 -6.17 12.58 -48.42
N GLU A 600 -6.55 13.52 -49.28
CA GLU A 600 -5.71 14.00 -50.39
C GLU A 600 -4.45 14.70 -49.88
N LEU A 601 -4.57 15.62 -48.91
CA LEU A 601 -3.40 16.27 -48.32
C LEU A 601 -2.52 15.27 -47.57
N LYS A 602 -3.13 14.29 -46.88
CA LYS A 602 -2.40 13.22 -46.21
C LYS A 602 -1.57 12.42 -47.21
N GLU A 603 -2.13 12.06 -48.36
CA GLU A 603 -1.42 11.37 -49.44
C GLU A 603 -0.29 12.22 -50.02
N ARG A 604 -0.50 13.53 -50.22
CA ARG A 604 0.55 14.47 -50.66
C ARG A 604 1.69 14.58 -49.66
N ILE A 605 1.40 14.71 -48.37
CA ILE A 605 2.40 14.75 -47.29
C ILE A 605 3.21 13.45 -47.29
N MET A 606 2.55 12.29 -47.40
CA MET A 606 3.22 10.99 -47.46
C MET A 606 4.09 10.84 -48.72
N ALA A 607 3.61 11.30 -49.87
CA ALA A 607 4.37 11.29 -51.13
C ALA A 607 5.61 12.19 -51.05
N TRP A 608 5.45 13.40 -50.51
CA TRP A 608 6.55 14.34 -50.31
C TRP A 608 7.58 13.80 -49.33
N LEU A 609 7.17 13.23 -48.19
CA LEU A 609 8.08 12.57 -47.25
C LEU A 609 8.88 11.46 -47.93
N LYS A 610 8.22 10.65 -48.77
CA LYS A 610 8.89 9.58 -49.53
C LYS A 610 9.90 10.13 -50.52
N GLU A 611 9.58 11.22 -51.22
CA GLU A 611 10.47 11.88 -52.15
C GLU A 611 11.69 12.48 -51.44
N GLN A 612 11.49 13.21 -50.33
CA GLN A 612 12.58 13.80 -49.55
C GLN A 612 13.53 12.74 -48.99
N ARG A 613 12.99 11.62 -48.47
CA ARG A 613 13.80 10.48 -48.03
C ARG A 613 14.65 9.91 -49.18
N ALA A 614 14.08 9.75 -50.37
CA ALA A 614 14.81 9.26 -51.55
C ALA A 614 15.89 10.25 -52.03
N LEU A 615 15.61 11.55 -51.98
CA LEU A 615 16.56 12.59 -52.38
C LEU A 615 17.76 12.65 -51.43
N ARG A 616 17.53 12.52 -50.11
CA ARG A 616 18.60 12.44 -49.10
C ARG A 616 19.43 11.17 -49.26
N ALA A 617 18.81 10.02 -49.51
CA ALA A 617 19.53 8.76 -49.75
C ALA A 617 20.53 8.86 -50.92
N ARG A 618 20.08 9.40 -52.07
CA ARG A 618 20.94 9.63 -53.24
C ARG A 618 22.10 10.60 -52.97
N ARG A 619 21.86 11.63 -52.14
CA ARG A 619 22.92 12.59 -51.75
C ARG A 619 23.96 11.94 -50.83
N ALA A 620 23.54 11.04 -49.95
CA ALA A 620 24.44 10.29 -49.09
C ALA A 620 25.33 9.32 -49.91
N GLU A 621 24.74 8.57 -50.85
CA GLU A 621 25.47 7.67 -51.76
C GLU A 621 26.56 8.42 -52.57
N ALA A 622 26.21 9.58 -53.15
CA ALA A 622 27.16 10.40 -53.91
C ALA A 622 28.32 10.96 -53.05
N GLN A 623 28.10 11.18 -51.74
CA GLN A 623 29.13 11.65 -50.82
C GLN A 623 30.07 10.54 -50.35
N GLU A 624 29.61 9.28 -50.27
CA GLU A 624 30.46 8.12 -50.00
C GLU A 624 31.36 7.78 -51.19
N GLU A 625 30.82 7.79 -52.42
CA GLU A 625 31.61 7.56 -53.64
C GLU A 625 32.74 8.58 -53.83
N MET A 626 32.53 9.83 -53.43
CA MET A 626 33.58 10.88 -53.44
C MET A 626 34.64 10.70 -52.33
N LYS A 627 34.33 10.00 -51.23
CA LYS A 627 35.28 9.72 -50.15
C LYS A 627 36.17 8.51 -50.42
N ASP A 628 35.65 7.49 -51.09
CA ASP A 628 36.43 6.30 -51.49
C ASP A 628 37.31 6.54 -52.73
N SER A 629 37.09 7.65 -53.45
CA SER A 629 37.87 8.06 -54.63
C SER A 629 39.06 8.99 -54.31
N ASN A 630 39.31 9.30 -53.03
CA ASN A 630 40.42 10.10 -52.51
C ASN A 630 41.23 9.29 -51.49
#